data_AF-A0A0B6YIS6-F1
#
_entry.id   AF-A0A0B6YIS6-F1
#
_cell.length_a   1.000
_cell.length_b   1.000
_cell.length_c   1.000
_cell.angle_alpha   90.00
_cell.angle_beta   90.00
_cell.angle_gamma   90.00
#
_symmetry.space_group_name_H-M   'P 1'
#
loop_
_entity.id
_entity.type
_entity.pdbx_description
1 polymer ?
#
loop_
_entity_poly.entity_id
_entity_poly.type
_entity_poly.pdbx_seq_one_letter_code
_entity_poly.pdbx_strand_id
1 'polypeptide(L)'
;VAMRWMMAFPNLFLGLTPVITYKTAVEAANTATYIPLDRLLLETDAPYFVPNSMRNGSVQHSHPGFALCTAERVAELKNIPVDEVLRACRENTHKMYG
;
A
#
# COMPACT_ATOMS: atom_id res chain seq x y z
N VAL A 1 10.43 9.65 7.93
CA VAL A 1 11.35 8.49 8.07
C VAL A 1 11.56 7.75 6.76
N ALA A 2 10.50 7.43 5.98
CA ALA A 2 10.62 6.68 4.73
C ALA A 2 11.62 7.27 3.72
N MET A 3 11.56 8.58 3.43
CA MET A 3 12.49 9.23 2.49
C MET A 3 13.97 9.03 2.86
N ARG A 4 14.31 9.09 4.15
CA ARG A 4 15.69 8.87 4.63
C ARG A 4 16.20 7.49 4.20
N TRP A 5 15.38 6.46 4.38
CA TRP A 5 15.75 5.10 4.00
C TRP A 5 15.76 4.89 2.49
N MET A 6 14.84 5.51 1.76
CA MET A 6 14.82 5.43 0.30
C MET A 6 16.05 6.08 -0.36
N MET A 7 16.59 7.15 0.25
CA MET A 7 17.84 7.78 -0.17
C MET A 7 19.06 6.95 0.18
N ALA A 8 19.10 6.35 1.37
CA ALA A 8 20.20 5.51 1.81
C ALA A 8 20.27 4.17 1.04
N PHE A 9 19.12 3.63 0.64
CA PHE A 9 18.99 2.34 -0.04
C PHE A 9 18.26 2.51 -1.38
N PRO A 10 18.99 2.69 -2.49
CA PRO A 10 18.37 2.97 -3.80
C PRO A 10 17.48 1.84 -4.31
N ASN A 11 17.77 0.59 -3.92
CA ASN A 11 17.03 -0.61 -4.33
C ASN A 11 15.91 -1.01 -3.33
N LEU A 12 15.62 -0.17 -2.32
CA LEU A 12 14.58 -0.46 -1.33
C LEU A 12 13.19 -0.25 -1.93
N PHE A 13 12.32 -1.25 -1.82
CA PHE A 13 10.88 -1.13 -2.03
C PHE A 13 10.17 -0.91 -0.70
N LEU A 14 9.03 -0.21 -0.72
CA LEU A 14 8.18 0.01 0.45
C LEU A 14 6.85 -0.71 0.29
N GLY A 15 6.56 -1.62 1.23
CA GLY A 15 5.27 -2.29 1.36
C GLY A 15 4.25 -1.39 2.06
N LEU A 16 3.03 -1.34 1.53
CA LEU A 16 1.88 -0.74 2.20
C LEU A 16 0.80 -1.79 2.44
N THR A 17 0.26 -1.79 3.65
CA THR A 17 -0.88 -2.61 4.08
C THR A 17 -2.18 -1.80 4.06
N PRO A 18 -3.36 -2.43 4.25
CA PRO A 18 -4.63 -1.71 4.33
C PRO A 18 -4.75 -0.74 5.52
N VAL A 19 -3.76 -0.67 6.42
CA VAL A 19 -3.66 0.38 7.46
C VAL A 19 -3.82 1.78 6.87
N ILE A 20 -3.37 2.01 5.64
CA ILE A 20 -3.49 3.33 5.00
C ILE A 20 -4.94 3.80 4.79
N THR A 21 -5.91 2.90 4.92
CA THR A 21 -7.34 3.21 4.89
C THR A 21 -7.85 3.75 6.22
N TYR A 22 -7.08 3.65 7.31
CA TYR A 22 -7.49 4.04 8.65
C TYR A 22 -7.35 5.56 8.81
N LYS A 23 -8.36 6.20 9.40
CA LYS A 23 -8.33 7.65 9.67
C LYS A 23 -7.18 8.07 10.59
N THR A 24 -6.72 7.17 11.46
CA THR A 24 -5.62 7.41 12.39
C THR A 24 -4.23 7.22 11.76
N ALA A 25 -4.14 6.56 10.61
CA ALA A 25 -2.87 6.24 9.95
C ALA A 25 -2.37 7.41 9.08
N VAL A 26 -2.38 8.63 9.63
CA VAL A 26 -2.04 9.87 8.93
C VAL A 26 -0.63 9.82 8.34
N GLU A 27 0.34 9.31 9.10
CA GLU A 27 1.73 9.21 8.63
C GLU A 27 1.88 8.23 7.47
N ALA A 28 1.18 7.09 7.51
CA ALA A 28 1.23 6.10 6.44
C ALA A 28 0.55 6.63 5.16
N ALA A 29 -0.60 7.29 5.31
CA ALA A 29 -1.28 7.97 4.20
C ALA A 29 -0.42 9.08 3.59
N ASN A 30 0.21 9.93 4.41
CA ASN A 30 1.15 10.94 3.94
C ASN A 30 2.34 10.31 3.21
N THR A 31 2.82 9.16 3.68
CA THR A 31 3.91 8.44 3.03
C THR A 31 3.53 7.96 1.63
N ALA A 32 2.31 7.45 1.46
CA ALA A 32 1.81 7.04 0.16
C ALA A 32 1.77 8.18 -0.87
N THR A 33 1.63 9.45 -0.47
CA THR A 33 1.59 10.57 -1.45
C THR A 33 2.93 10.78 -2.15
N TYR A 34 4.05 10.64 -1.44
CA TYR A 34 5.38 10.96 -1.97
C TYR A 34 6.24 9.75 -2.37
N ILE A 35 5.87 8.51 -2.03
CA ILE A 35 6.61 7.32 -2.49
C ILE A 35 6.48 7.19 -4.02
N PRO A 36 7.58 7.06 -4.78
CA PRO A 36 7.55 6.72 -6.20
C PRO A 36 6.81 5.40 -6.47
N LEU A 37 5.94 5.36 -7.48
CA LEU A 37 5.15 4.16 -7.79
C LEU A 37 6.01 2.95 -8.15
N ASP A 38 7.17 3.16 -8.78
CA ASP A 38 8.14 2.14 -9.17
C ASP A 38 8.93 1.55 -7.98
N ARG A 39 8.66 2.02 -6.76
CA ARG A 39 9.23 1.52 -5.50
C ARG A 39 8.16 1.10 -4.50
N LEU A 40 6.91 0.99 -4.93
CA LEU A 40 5.78 0.61 -4.09
C LEU A 40 5.42 -0.88 -4.26
N LEU A 41 5.21 -1.57 -3.14
CA LEU A 41 4.64 -2.91 -3.08
C LEU A 41 3.31 -2.88 -2.33
N LEU A 42 2.37 -3.72 -2.76
CA LEU A 42 1.10 -3.92 -2.06
C LEU A 42 1.19 -5.19 -1.23
N GLU A 43 0.74 -5.11 0.02
CA GLU A 43 0.65 -6.25 0.93
C GLU A 43 -0.61 -6.15 1.79
N THR A 44 -0.90 -7.21 2.54
CA THR A 44 -2.04 -7.26 3.47
C THR A 44 -1.61 -7.47 4.91
N ASP A 45 -0.50 -8.18 5.11
CA ASP A 45 -0.12 -8.78 6.40
C ASP A 45 -1.28 -9.58 7.01
N ALA A 46 -1.99 -10.34 6.17
CA ALA A 46 -3.11 -11.16 6.63
C ALA A 46 -2.65 -12.16 7.70
N PRO A 47 -3.40 -12.31 8.81
CA PRO A 47 -4.81 -11.92 9.00
C PRO A 47 -5.06 -10.52 9.58
N TYR A 48 -4.05 -9.65 9.68
CA TYR A 48 -4.15 -8.32 10.29
C TYR A 48 -4.66 -7.24 9.33
N PHE A 49 -5.00 -6.05 9.84
CA PHE A 49 -5.33 -4.88 9.03
C PHE A 49 -6.55 -5.05 8.10
N VAL A 50 -7.71 -5.37 8.67
CA VAL A 50 -8.99 -5.27 7.95
C VAL A 50 -9.22 -3.82 7.51
N PRO A 51 -9.44 -3.53 6.20
CA PRO A 51 -9.69 -2.18 5.71
C PRO A 51 -10.77 -1.45 6.50
N ASN A 52 -10.58 -0.15 6.73
CA ASN A 52 -11.47 0.63 7.58
C ASN A 52 -12.93 0.66 7.08
N SER A 53 -13.16 0.58 5.76
CA SER A 53 -14.50 0.51 5.15
C SER A 53 -15.23 -0.82 5.40
N MET A 54 -14.48 -1.90 5.65
CA MET A 54 -15.02 -3.26 5.82
C MET A 54 -15.13 -3.69 7.29
N ARG A 55 -14.63 -2.88 8.21
CA ARG A 55 -14.62 -3.17 9.65
C ARG A 55 -16.02 -2.98 10.25
N ASN A 56 -16.88 -3.98 10.09
CA ASN A 56 -18.28 -3.98 10.56
C ASN A 56 -18.61 -5.10 11.57
N GLY A 57 -17.59 -5.71 12.19
CA GLY A 57 -17.73 -6.79 13.17
C GLY A 57 -17.92 -8.19 12.57
N SER A 58 -18.40 -8.29 11.32
CA SER A 58 -18.51 -9.57 10.59
C SER A 58 -17.20 -9.95 9.90
N VAL A 59 -16.44 -8.96 9.43
CA VAL A 59 -15.09 -9.16 8.89
C VAL A 59 -14.07 -8.98 10.01
N GLN A 60 -13.54 -10.10 10.52
CA GLN A 60 -12.60 -10.10 11.64
C GLN A 60 -11.13 -10.26 11.22
N HIS A 61 -10.90 -10.82 10.03
CA HIS A 61 -9.57 -11.08 9.50
C HIS A 61 -9.44 -10.50 8.09
N SER A 62 -8.26 -10.01 7.76
CA SER A 62 -7.95 -9.68 6.38
C SER A 62 -7.65 -10.94 5.57
N HIS A 63 -7.71 -10.80 4.25
CA HIS A 63 -7.32 -11.82 3.30
C HIS A 63 -6.59 -11.14 2.13
N PRO A 64 -5.88 -11.89 1.27
CA PRO A 64 -5.04 -11.33 0.20
C PRO A 64 -5.76 -10.33 -0.73
N GLY A 65 -7.07 -10.50 -0.94
CA GLY A 65 -7.87 -9.59 -1.77
C GLY A 65 -7.96 -8.16 -1.24
N PHE A 66 -7.72 -7.93 0.06
CA PHE A 66 -7.71 -6.59 0.64
C PHE A 66 -6.50 -5.74 0.24
N ALA A 67 -5.50 -6.31 -0.45
CA ALA A 67 -4.45 -5.52 -1.11
C ALA A 67 -5.04 -4.52 -2.12
N LEU A 68 -6.20 -4.83 -2.70
CA LEU A 68 -6.91 -3.93 -3.62
C LEU A 68 -7.36 -2.64 -2.92
N CYS A 69 -7.79 -2.72 -1.66
CA CYS A 69 -8.16 -1.54 -0.89
C CYS A 69 -6.95 -0.63 -0.63
N THR A 70 -5.75 -1.21 -0.47
CA THR A 70 -4.50 -0.43 -0.43
C THR A 70 -4.26 0.25 -1.78
N ALA A 71 -4.43 -0.45 -2.90
CA ALA A 71 -4.23 0.12 -4.23
C ALA A 71 -5.18 1.30 -4.51
N GLU A 72 -6.47 1.14 -4.21
CA GLU A 72 -7.48 2.19 -4.32
C GLU A 72 -7.10 3.41 -3.49
N ARG A 73 -6.69 3.20 -2.23
CA ARG A 73 -6.32 4.30 -1.35
C ARG A 73 -5.06 5.03 -1.82
N VAL A 74 -4.08 4.32 -2.38
CA VAL A 74 -2.90 4.95 -3.00
C VAL A 74 -3.31 5.78 -4.22
N ALA A 75 -4.19 5.24 -5.06
CA ALA A 75 -4.68 5.91 -6.27
C ALA A 75 -5.40 7.23 -5.93
N GLU A 76 -6.29 7.21 -4.92
CA GLU A 76 -6.93 8.41 -4.38
C GLU A 76 -5.92 9.45 -3.89
N LEU A 77 -4.94 9.03 -3.07
CA LEU A 77 -3.95 9.92 -2.46
C LEU A 77 -3.00 10.55 -3.48
N LYS A 78 -2.73 9.85 -4.59
CA LYS A 78 -1.88 10.32 -5.68
C LYS A 78 -2.65 10.99 -6.82
N ASN A 79 -3.99 10.94 -6.80
CA ASN A 79 -4.87 11.42 -7.87
C ASN A 79 -4.54 10.81 -9.24
N ILE A 80 -4.44 9.48 -9.29
CA ILE A 80 -4.17 8.69 -10.49
C ILE A 80 -5.15 7.52 -10.61
N PRO A 81 -5.30 6.89 -11.79
CA PRO A 81 -6.11 5.68 -11.92
C PRO A 81 -5.57 4.51 -11.09
N VAL A 82 -6.45 3.70 -10.50
CA VAL A 82 -6.06 2.50 -9.74
C VAL A 82 -5.31 1.49 -10.61
N ASP A 83 -5.64 1.39 -11.90
CA ASP A 83 -4.96 0.53 -12.86
C ASP A 83 -3.47 0.88 -13.00
N GLU A 84 -3.11 2.16 -12.85
CA GLU A 84 -1.71 2.59 -12.89
C GLU A 84 -0.93 2.07 -11.67
N VAL A 85 -1.55 2.13 -10.49
CA VAL A 85 -0.99 1.57 -9.25
C VAL A 85 -0.82 0.06 -9.37
N LEU A 86 -1.87 -0.65 -9.82
CA LEU A 86 -1.85 -2.10 -9.96
C LEU A 86 -0.78 -2.57 -10.96
N ARG A 87 -0.66 -1.88 -12.10
CA ARG A 87 0.37 -2.16 -13.10
C ARG A 87 1.77 -1.96 -12.51
N ALA A 88 2.03 -0.80 -11.90
CA ALA A 88 3.33 -0.50 -11.31
C ALA A 88 3.70 -1.50 -10.22
N CYS A 89 2.77 -1.80 -9.30
CA CYS A 89 3.02 -2.76 -8.23
C CYS A 89 3.24 -4.18 -8.75
N ARG A 90 2.54 -4.61 -9.81
CA ARG A 90 2.80 -5.89 -10.47
C ARG A 90 4.22 -5.97 -11.03
N GLU A 91 4.65 -4.94 -11.74
CA GLU A 91 6.02 -4.84 -12.27
C GLU A 91 7.06 -4.85 -11.15
N ASN A 92 6.80 -4.13 -10.05
CA ASN A 92 7.69 -4.06 -8.90
C ASN A 92 7.80 -5.40 -8.17
N THR A 93 6.69 -6.10 -7.94
CA THR A 93 6.68 -7.42 -7.33
C THR A 93 7.50 -8.41 -8.16
N HIS A 94 7.35 -8.39 -9.49
CA HIS A 94 8.16 -9.23 -10.39
C HIS A 94 9.65 -8.87 -10.31
N LYS A 95 10.00 -7.57 -10.32
CA LYS A 95 11.39 -7.12 -10.18
C LYS A 95 12.02 -7.54 -8.84
N MET A 96 11.25 -7.54 -7.75
CA MET A 96 11.75 -7.81 -6.40
C MET A 96 11.84 -9.32 -6.10
N TYR A 97 10.85 -10.11 -6.53
CA TYR A 97 10.69 -11.49 -6.07
C TYR A 97 10.86 -12.56 -7.17
N GLY A 98 10.81 -12.18 -8.45
CA GLY A 98 10.80 -13.13 -9.57
C GLY A 98 9.41 -13.57 -9.96
#